data_AF-A0A510KM26-F1
#
_entry.id   AF-A0A510KM26-F1
#
_cell.length_a   1.000
_cell.length_b   1.000
_cell.length_c   1.000
_cell.angle_alpha   90.00
_cell.angle_beta   90.00
_cell.angle_gamma   90.00
#
_symmetry.space_group_name_H-M   'P 1'
#
loop_
_entity.id
_entity.type
_entity.pdbx_description
1 polymer ?
#
loop_
_entity_poly.entity_id
_entity_poly.type
_entity_poly.pdbx_seq_one_letter_code
_entity_poly.pdbx_strand_id
1 'polypeptide(L)'
;MEKFGRKFKREKRKIKKFLNARDFELLLKYFINLIKNNLRILKNPAIETTANARRSYVYSVDFGFTTGGVLRDRHYCVVLYSQGKTAIVVPLTSKNNTNIFNVELGIIQNLSKRNIVSYALVNQITTVSRAMLMQPRRNRNERVKLNSEQMNKLEQGLEKILFKNRY
;
A
#
# COMPACT_ATOMS: atom_id res chain seq x y z
N MET A 1 29.09 10.63 17.57
CA MET A 1 28.72 9.59 16.57
C MET A 1 29.30 8.20 16.86
N GLU A 2 30.46 8.05 17.50
CA GLU A 2 31.07 6.72 17.73
C GLU A 2 30.20 5.73 18.53
N LYS A 3 29.55 6.19 19.62
CA LYS A 3 28.67 5.33 20.44
C LYS A 3 27.52 4.72 19.62
N PHE A 4 26.95 5.49 18.69
CA PHE A 4 25.92 5.01 17.75
C PHE A 4 26.50 3.95 16.81
N GLY A 5 27.68 4.20 16.23
CA GLY A 5 28.35 3.24 15.35
C GLY A 5 28.64 1.90 16.04
N ARG A 6 29.07 1.92 17.32
CA ARG A 6 29.29 0.70 18.11
C ARG A 6 27.99 -0.08 18.36
N LYS A 7 26.92 0.61 18.78
CA LYS A 7 25.59 0.01 19.01
C LYS A 7 25.02 -0.59 17.72
N PHE A 8 25.10 0.15 16.61
CA PHE A 8 24.65 -0.31 15.30
C PHE A 8 25.42 -1.55 14.81
N LYS A 9 26.75 -1.59 14.94
CA LYS A 9 27.56 -2.77 14.61
C LYS A 9 27.15 -3.99 15.45
N ARG A 10 26.88 -3.82 16.75
CA ARG A 10 26.44 -4.89 17.65
C ARG A 10 25.07 -5.45 17.23
N GLU A 11 24.10 -4.58 16.99
CA GLU A 11 22.75 -5.00 16.56
C GLU A 11 22.78 -5.63 15.15
N LYS A 12 23.54 -5.06 14.20
CA LYS A 12 23.75 -5.66 12.87
C LYS A 12 24.27 -7.09 12.97
N ARG A 13 25.24 -7.37 13.85
CA ARG A 13 25.77 -8.73 14.06
C ARG A 13 24.71 -9.67 14.60
N LYS A 14 23.90 -9.24 15.58
CA LYS A 14 22.79 -10.04 16.10
C LYS A 14 21.78 -10.36 15.00
N ILE A 15 21.33 -9.33 14.28
CA ILE A 15 20.35 -9.46 13.18
C ILE A 15 20.88 -10.37 12.07
N LYS A 16 22.16 -10.24 11.68
CA LYS A 16 22.78 -11.08 10.64
C LYS A 16 22.79 -12.58 11.01
N LYS A 17 22.74 -12.93 12.30
CA LYS A 17 22.61 -14.34 12.71
C LYS A 17 21.23 -14.93 12.40
N PHE A 18 20.21 -14.08 12.30
CA PHE A 18 18.82 -14.48 12.04
C PHE A 18 18.38 -14.26 10.60
N LEU A 19 19.15 -13.51 9.80
CA LEU A 19 18.88 -13.27 8.39
C LEU A 19 19.79 -14.13 7.53
N ASN A 20 19.20 -14.86 6.58
CA ASN A 20 19.98 -15.42 5.49
C ASN A 20 20.52 -14.28 4.59
N ALA A 21 21.46 -14.60 3.70
CA ALA A 21 22.09 -13.60 2.83
C ALA A 21 21.07 -12.82 1.97
N ARG A 22 20.02 -13.50 1.52
CA ARG A 22 18.95 -12.92 0.69
C ARG A 22 18.10 -11.93 1.47
N ASP A 23 17.68 -12.25 2.68
CA ASP A 23 16.85 -11.38 3.52
C ASP A 23 17.63 -10.13 3.91
N PHE A 24 18.92 -10.28 4.18
CA PHE A 24 19.81 -9.15 4.44
C PHE A 24 19.95 -8.23 3.22
N GLU A 25 20.07 -8.79 2.01
CA GLU A 25 20.12 -8.03 0.77
C GLU A 25 18.81 -7.28 0.49
N LEU A 26 17.65 -7.92 0.70
CA LEU A 26 16.34 -7.29 0.56
C LEU A 26 16.17 -6.11 1.53
N LEU A 27 16.59 -6.28 2.79
CA LEU A 27 16.55 -5.22 3.79
C LEU A 27 17.44 -4.02 3.41
N LEU A 28 18.65 -4.28 2.91
CA LEU A 28 19.53 -3.22 2.42
C LEU A 28 18.93 -2.49 1.20
N LYS A 29 18.40 -3.24 0.22
CA LYS A 29 17.73 -2.67 -0.96
C LYS A 29 16.58 -1.76 -0.55
N TYR A 30 15.77 -2.19 0.41
CA TYR A 30 14.67 -1.39 0.95
C TYR A 30 15.17 -0.11 1.62
N PHE A 31 16.15 -0.21 2.51
CA PHE A 31 16.69 0.94 3.22
C PHE A 31 17.26 1.99 2.26
N ILE A 32 17.99 1.54 1.22
CA ILE A 32 18.49 2.41 0.15
C ILE A 32 17.34 3.08 -0.60
N ASN A 33 16.30 2.33 -0.97
CA ASN A 33 15.15 2.87 -1.69
C ASN A 33 14.36 3.88 -0.85
N LEU A 34 14.19 3.63 0.44
CA LEU A 34 13.57 4.56 1.38
C LEU A 34 14.30 5.90 1.39
N ILE A 35 15.64 5.88 1.54
CA ILE A 35 16.46 7.10 1.53
C ILE A 35 16.35 7.82 0.18
N LYS A 36 16.50 7.09 -0.94
CA LYS A 36 16.40 7.67 -2.28
C LYS A 36 15.05 8.32 -2.55
N ASN A 37 13.95 7.69 -2.13
CA ASN A 37 12.60 8.21 -2.31
C ASN A 37 12.38 9.49 -1.50
N ASN A 38 12.83 9.52 -0.24
CA ASN A 38 12.73 10.72 0.60
C ASN A 38 13.59 11.87 0.03
N LEU A 39 14.82 11.59 -0.40
CA LEU A 39 15.66 12.60 -1.06
C LEU A 39 15.01 13.14 -2.34
N ARG A 40 14.36 12.28 -3.12
CA ARG A 40 13.62 12.70 -4.33
C ARG A 40 12.47 13.66 -3.98
N ILE A 41 11.71 13.37 -2.92
CA ILE A 41 10.61 14.22 -2.45
C ILE A 41 11.15 15.55 -1.92
N LEU A 42 12.24 15.54 -1.14
CA LEU A 42 12.87 16.76 -0.65
C LEU A 42 13.35 17.67 -1.78
N LYS A 43 13.91 17.10 -2.85
CA LYS A 43 14.36 17.85 -4.04
C LYS A 43 13.19 18.35 -4.89
N ASN A 44 12.05 17.67 -4.89
CA ASN A 44 10.87 18.05 -5.64
C ASN A 44 9.59 17.77 -4.84
N PRO A 45 9.19 18.69 -3.94
CA PRO A 45 8.02 18.50 -3.07
C PRO A 45 6.70 18.39 -3.84
N ALA A 46 6.63 18.90 -5.08
CA ALA A 46 5.44 18.84 -5.93
C ALA A 46 5.06 17.41 -6.32
N ILE A 47 5.96 16.43 -6.18
CA ILE A 47 5.64 15.01 -6.41
C ILE A 47 4.50 14.55 -5.47
N GLU A 48 4.41 15.11 -4.26
CA GLU A 48 3.34 14.79 -3.31
C GLU A 48 1.99 15.45 -3.65
N THR A 49 1.94 16.39 -4.59
CA THR A 49 0.71 17.09 -4.97
C THR A 49 0.30 16.85 -6.41
N THR A 50 1.16 16.24 -7.23
CA THR A 50 0.92 15.96 -8.65
C THR A 50 0.19 14.65 -8.91
N ALA A 51 0.31 13.65 -8.03
CA ALA A 51 -0.39 12.38 -8.19
C ALA A 51 -1.92 12.61 -8.11
N ASN A 52 -2.66 12.25 -9.17
CA ASN A 52 -4.10 12.51 -9.27
C ASN A 52 -4.93 11.53 -8.42
N ALA A 53 -4.75 11.59 -7.10
CA ALA A 53 -5.31 10.72 -6.08
C ALA A 53 -6.83 10.88 -5.95
N ARG A 54 -7.58 10.53 -7.00
CA ARG A 54 -9.03 10.65 -7.05
C ARG A 54 -9.68 9.47 -6.35
N ARG A 55 -10.75 9.74 -5.62
CA ARG A 55 -11.62 8.71 -5.04
C ARG A 55 -12.03 7.67 -6.09
N SER A 56 -12.07 6.41 -5.69
CA SER A 56 -12.39 5.24 -6.51
C SER A 56 -11.31 4.80 -7.50
N TYR A 57 -10.22 5.55 -7.67
CA TYR A 57 -9.13 5.15 -8.55
C TYR A 57 -8.18 4.18 -7.85
N VAL A 58 -7.66 3.23 -8.62
CA VAL A 58 -6.75 2.19 -8.15
C VAL A 58 -5.31 2.57 -8.48
N TYR A 59 -4.44 2.48 -7.48
CA TYR A 59 -3.00 2.73 -7.57
C TYR A 59 -2.21 1.54 -7.04
N SER A 60 -1.00 1.37 -7.55
CA SER A 60 0.00 0.49 -6.94
C SER A 60 0.78 1.28 -5.89
N VAL A 61 0.86 0.73 -4.68
CA VAL A 61 1.58 1.28 -3.54
C VAL A 61 2.51 0.22 -2.98
N ASP A 62 3.71 0.64 -2.63
CA ASP A 62 4.67 -0.18 -1.90
C ASP A 62 4.51 0.12 -0.40
N PHE A 63 3.90 -0.80 0.34
CA PHE A 63 3.70 -0.68 1.79
C PHE A 63 4.97 -0.98 2.59
N GLY A 64 6.07 -1.31 1.90
CA GLY A 64 7.37 -1.55 2.52
C GLY A 64 7.39 -2.78 3.42
N PHE A 65 8.31 -2.76 4.39
CA PHE A 65 8.44 -3.82 5.39
C PHE A 65 7.68 -3.42 6.65
N THR A 66 6.66 -4.20 6.99
CA THR A 66 5.84 -4.03 8.19
C THR A 66 5.97 -5.26 9.12
N THR A 67 5.34 -5.21 10.28
CA THR A 67 5.46 -6.25 11.32
C THR A 67 4.16 -7.04 11.49
N GLY A 68 4.27 -8.34 11.76
CA GLY A 68 3.11 -9.20 12.04
C GLY A 68 2.16 -9.32 10.84
N GLY A 69 0.86 -9.19 11.11
CA GLY A 69 -0.22 -9.32 10.12
C GLY A 69 -0.50 -8.05 9.31
N VAL A 70 0.27 -6.97 9.50
CA VAL A 70 0.13 -5.74 8.72
C VAL A 70 0.56 -6.00 7.27
N LEU A 71 -0.15 -5.39 6.32
CA LEU A 71 0.19 -5.50 4.92
C LEU A 71 1.62 -5.01 4.65
N ARG A 72 2.34 -5.73 3.78
CA ARG A 72 3.72 -5.45 3.37
C ARG A 72 3.84 -5.52 1.86
N ASP A 73 4.98 -5.12 1.33
CA ASP A 73 5.29 -5.19 -0.10
C ASP A 73 4.31 -4.40 -0.98
N ARG A 74 4.36 -4.65 -2.29
CA ARG A 74 3.60 -3.92 -3.29
C ARG A 74 2.21 -4.51 -3.48
N HIS A 75 1.20 -3.68 -3.26
CA HIS A 75 -0.20 -4.02 -3.47
C HIS A 75 -0.90 -2.97 -4.33
N TYR A 76 -1.99 -3.37 -4.98
CA TYR A 76 -2.95 -2.41 -5.48
C TYR A 76 -3.79 -1.89 -4.32
N CYS A 77 -4.28 -0.66 -4.41
CA CYS A 77 -5.15 -0.05 -3.42
C CYS A 77 -6.11 0.91 -4.11
N VAL A 78 -7.32 1.04 -3.58
CA VAL A 78 -8.25 2.09 -4.02
C VAL A 78 -8.10 3.32 -3.14
N VAL A 79 -8.16 4.51 -3.74
CA VAL A 79 -8.22 5.78 -3.00
C VAL A 79 -9.65 6.03 -2.54
N LEU A 80 -9.84 6.31 -1.25
CA LEU A 80 -11.11 6.77 -0.69
C LEU A 80 -11.20 8.28 -0.67
N TYR A 81 -10.10 8.91 -0.26
CA TYR A 81 -10.03 10.35 -0.05
C TYR A 81 -8.59 10.82 -0.21
N SER A 82 -8.40 12.06 -0.65
CA SER A 82 -7.08 12.67 -0.69
C SER A 82 -7.17 14.13 -0.26
N GLN A 83 -6.16 14.57 0.49
CA GLN A 83 -6.05 15.94 0.96
C GLN A 83 -4.58 16.31 1.11
N GLY A 84 -4.21 17.48 0.59
CA GLY A 84 -2.83 17.95 0.63
C GLY A 84 -1.86 16.91 0.03
N LYS A 85 -0.95 16.40 0.85
CA LYS A 85 0.13 15.48 0.44
C LYS A 85 -0.19 14.01 0.67
N THR A 86 -1.35 13.67 1.24
CA THR A 86 -1.69 12.32 1.64
C THR A 86 -2.99 11.83 1.00
N ALA A 87 -3.17 10.52 0.99
CA ALA A 87 -4.38 9.85 0.56
C ALA A 87 -4.73 8.71 1.51
N ILE A 88 -6.01 8.55 1.81
CA ILE A 88 -6.56 7.40 2.52
C ILE A 88 -6.87 6.34 1.47
N VAL A 89 -6.32 5.14 1.67
CA VAL A 89 -6.41 4.04 0.72
C VAL A 89 -6.85 2.75 1.41
N VAL A 90 -7.53 1.89 0.64
CA VAL A 90 -7.84 0.51 1.04
C VAL A 90 -7.07 -0.45 0.14
N PRO A 91 -6.18 -1.28 0.68
CA PRO A 91 -5.44 -2.25 -0.11
C PRO A 91 -6.34 -3.34 -0.71
N LEU A 92 -5.89 -3.88 -1.84
CA LEU A 92 -6.54 -4.95 -2.58
C LEU A 92 -5.68 -6.23 -2.53
N THR A 93 -6.35 -7.37 -2.57
CA THR A 93 -5.74 -8.69 -2.68
C THR A 93 -6.49 -9.54 -3.71
N SER A 94 -5.78 -10.47 -4.34
CA SER A 94 -6.38 -11.52 -5.18
C SER A 94 -6.67 -12.80 -4.38
N LYS A 95 -6.26 -12.86 -3.11
CA LYS A 95 -6.46 -14.02 -2.25
C LYS A 95 -7.81 -13.90 -1.55
N ASN A 96 -8.67 -14.88 -1.80
CA ASN A 96 -9.87 -15.06 -0.99
C ASN A 96 -9.44 -15.62 0.37
N ASN A 97 -9.42 -14.79 1.39
CA ASN A 97 -9.49 -15.25 2.77
C ASN A 97 -10.95 -15.13 3.18
N THR A 98 -11.53 -16.20 3.72
CA THR A 98 -12.90 -16.26 4.27
C THR A 98 -13.10 -15.39 5.52
N ASN A 99 -12.21 -14.42 5.75
CA ASN A 99 -12.27 -13.53 6.88
C ASN A 99 -13.27 -12.39 6.59
N ILE A 100 -13.98 -11.96 7.62
CA ILE A 100 -15.00 -10.89 7.56
C ILE A 100 -14.46 -9.55 7.04
N PHE A 101 -13.14 -9.38 7.03
CA PHE A 101 -12.44 -8.18 6.56
C PHE A 101 -12.15 -8.16 5.05
N ASN A 102 -12.47 -9.24 4.33
CA ASN A 102 -12.32 -9.30 2.88
C ASN A 102 -13.65 -8.98 2.20
N VAL A 103 -13.74 -7.81 1.58
CA VAL A 103 -14.91 -7.44 0.77
C VAL A 103 -14.66 -7.83 -0.67
N GLU A 104 -15.46 -8.75 -1.21
CA GLU A 104 -15.37 -9.14 -2.62
C GLU A 104 -15.86 -8.00 -3.53
N LEU A 105 -14.98 -7.54 -4.43
CA LEU A 105 -15.27 -6.50 -5.42
C LEU A 105 -15.49 -7.08 -6.82
N GLY A 106 -15.36 -8.40 -7.01
CA GLY A 106 -15.41 -9.02 -8.32
C GLY A 106 -14.19 -8.64 -9.18
N ILE A 107 -14.37 -8.65 -10.50
CA ILE A 107 -13.32 -8.30 -11.46
C ILE A 107 -13.25 -6.77 -11.60
N ILE A 108 -12.09 -6.20 -11.29
CA ILE A 108 -11.82 -4.78 -11.55
C ILE A 108 -11.29 -4.66 -12.98
N GLN A 109 -12.05 -3.98 -13.84
CA GLN A 109 -11.68 -3.78 -15.24
C GLN A 109 -10.30 -3.13 -15.35
N ASN A 110 -9.50 -3.61 -16.31
CA ASN A 110 -8.16 -3.09 -16.64
C ASN A 110 -7.09 -3.24 -15.54
N LEU A 111 -7.39 -3.89 -14.40
CA LEU A 111 -6.41 -4.11 -13.33
C LEU A 111 -5.44 -5.28 -13.62
N SER A 112 -5.93 -6.37 -14.21
CA SER A 112 -5.18 -7.61 -14.44
C SER A 112 -5.42 -8.20 -15.84
N LYS A 113 -4.43 -8.94 -16.38
CA LYS A 113 -4.56 -9.71 -17.66
C LYS A 113 -5.55 -10.85 -17.54
N ARG A 114 -5.62 -11.39 -16.34
CA ARG A 114 -6.48 -12.50 -15.98
C ARG A 114 -7.71 -11.91 -15.30
N ASN A 115 -8.87 -12.49 -15.54
CA ASN A 115 -10.13 -12.14 -14.86
C ASN A 115 -10.05 -12.57 -13.39
N ILE A 116 -9.24 -11.87 -12.61
CA ILE A 116 -8.95 -12.15 -11.22
C ILE A 116 -9.96 -11.39 -10.36
N VAL A 117 -10.68 -12.14 -9.52
CA VAL A 117 -11.53 -11.58 -8.48
C VAL A 117 -10.64 -10.84 -7.47
N SER A 118 -11.00 -9.58 -7.22
CA SER A 118 -10.30 -8.70 -6.30
C SER A 118 -11.10 -8.53 -5.02
N TYR A 119 -10.41 -8.54 -3.88
CA TYR A 119 -10.98 -8.32 -2.57
C TYR A 119 -10.33 -7.08 -1.94
N ALA A 120 -11.13 -6.25 -1.28
CA ALA A 120 -10.64 -5.15 -0.47
C ALA A 120 -10.37 -5.61 0.97
N LEU A 121 -9.17 -5.28 1.47
CA LEU A 121 -8.74 -5.53 2.84
C LEU A 121 -9.13 -4.34 3.72
N VAL A 122 -10.40 -4.26 4.08
CA VAL A 122 -10.98 -3.09 4.77
C VAL A 122 -10.41 -2.87 6.18
N ASN A 123 -9.91 -3.92 6.84
CA ASN A 123 -9.17 -3.81 8.11
C ASN A 123 -7.74 -3.26 7.96
N GLN A 124 -7.23 -3.13 6.72
CA GLN A 124 -5.91 -2.58 6.41
C GLN A 124 -6.02 -1.18 5.77
N ILE A 125 -7.15 -0.49 5.95
CA ILE A 125 -7.29 0.92 5.56
C ILE A 125 -6.17 1.75 6.19
N THR A 126 -5.51 2.58 5.40
CA THR A 126 -4.34 3.34 5.86
C THR A 126 -4.13 4.62 5.06
N THR A 127 -3.30 5.51 5.60
CA THR A 127 -2.89 6.74 4.94
C THR A 127 -1.52 6.57 4.30
N VAL A 128 -1.37 7.04 3.06
CA VAL A 128 -0.09 7.01 2.33
C VAL A 128 0.25 8.39 1.79
N SER A 129 1.54 8.68 1.61
CA SER A 129 1.95 9.86 0.84
C SER A 129 1.49 9.70 -0.60
N ARG A 130 0.96 10.76 -1.19
CA ARG A 130 0.55 10.79 -2.61
C ARG A 130 1.74 10.50 -3.54
N ALA A 131 2.98 10.75 -3.12
CA ALA A 131 4.18 10.37 -3.87
C ALA A 131 4.39 8.86 -3.99
N MET A 132 3.70 8.05 -3.18
CA MET A 132 3.72 6.58 -3.24
C MET A 132 2.74 6.01 -4.26
N LEU A 133 1.77 6.81 -4.74
CA LEU A 133 0.73 6.36 -5.66
C LEU A 133 1.29 6.21 -7.07
N MET A 134 1.54 4.97 -7.48
CA MET A 134 2.00 4.64 -8.83
C MET A 134 0.83 4.14 -9.69
N GLN A 135 0.76 4.58 -10.95
CA GLN A 135 -0.20 3.99 -11.87
C GLN A 135 0.03 2.47 -11.99
N PRO A 136 -1.03 1.65 -12.05
CA PRO A 136 -0.90 0.22 -12.30
C PRO A 136 -0.01 -0.05 -13.52
N ARG A 137 0.97 -0.96 -13.37
CA ARG A 137 2.06 -1.16 -14.35
C ARG A 137 1.58 -1.50 -15.77
N ARG A 138 0.35 -1.99 -15.93
CA ARG A 138 -0.15 -2.48 -17.21
C ARG A 138 -0.67 -1.36 -18.12
N ASN A 139 -1.44 -0.42 -17.58
CA ASN A 139 -2.11 0.60 -18.38
C ASN A 139 -1.65 1.98 -17.92
N ARG A 140 -0.55 2.48 -18.51
CA ARG A 140 -0.11 3.87 -18.26
C ARG A 140 -1.14 4.90 -18.78
N ASN A 141 -1.94 4.52 -19.77
CA ASN A 141 -2.88 5.41 -20.44
C ASN A 141 -4.32 5.28 -19.94
N GLU A 142 -4.71 4.13 -19.40
CA GLU A 142 -6.05 3.93 -18.84
C GLU A 142 -5.98 3.84 -17.32
N ARG A 143 -6.71 4.76 -16.69
CA ARG A 143 -6.79 4.78 -15.24
C ARG A 143 -7.77 3.72 -14.77
N VAL A 144 -7.29 2.82 -13.92
CA VAL A 144 -8.13 1.81 -13.29
C VAL A 144 -9.00 2.46 -12.21
N LYS A 145 -10.30 2.17 -12.23
CA LYS A 145 -11.27 2.74 -11.29
C LYS A 145 -12.30 1.68 -10.90
N LEU A 146 -12.72 1.68 -9.64
CA LEU A 146 -13.91 0.94 -9.21
C LEU A 146 -15.17 1.59 -9.78
N ASN A 147 -16.11 0.75 -10.21
CA ASN A 147 -17.46 1.20 -10.56
C ASN A 147 -18.28 1.52 -9.29
N SER A 148 -19.48 2.06 -9.46
CA SER A 148 -20.32 2.47 -8.34
C SER A 148 -20.72 1.30 -7.44
N GLU A 149 -21.03 0.14 -8.01
CA GLU A 149 -21.39 -1.06 -7.23
C GLU A 149 -20.22 -1.53 -6.36
N GLN A 150 -19.00 -1.57 -6.93
CA GLN A 150 -17.78 -1.92 -6.23
C GLN A 150 -17.46 -0.93 -5.11
N MET A 151 -17.64 0.37 -5.37
CA MET A 151 -17.47 1.39 -4.34
C MET A 151 -18.48 1.22 -3.20
N ASN A 152 -19.76 0.98 -3.51
CA ASN A 152 -20.79 0.77 -2.50
C ASN A 152 -20.48 -0.45 -1.63
N LYS A 153 -20.07 -1.58 -2.23
CA LYS A 153 -19.65 -2.78 -1.49
C LYS A 153 -18.50 -2.47 -0.53
N LEU A 154 -17.49 -1.74 -1.01
CA LEU A 154 -16.34 -1.35 -0.22
C LEU A 154 -16.74 -0.46 0.97
N GLU A 155 -17.63 0.51 0.75
CA GLU A 155 -18.09 1.43 1.79
C GLU A 155 -18.91 0.71 2.86
N GLN A 156 -19.81 -0.18 2.47
CA GLN A 156 -20.55 -1.04 3.40
C GLN A 156 -19.61 -1.92 4.23
N GLY A 157 -18.54 -2.44 3.62
CA GLY A 157 -17.53 -3.22 4.34
C GLY A 157 -16.72 -2.39 5.33
N LEU A 158 -16.38 -1.16 4.99
CA LEU A 158 -15.74 -0.21 5.91
C LEU A 158 -16.67 0.16 7.06
N GLU A 159 -17.95 0.43 6.76
CA GLU A 159 -18.95 0.81 7.74
C GLU A 159 -19.09 -0.25 8.83
N LYS A 160 -19.19 -1.53 8.44
CA LYS A 160 -19.30 -2.67 9.36
C LYS A 160 -18.12 -2.81 10.33
N ILE A 161 -16.92 -2.34 9.96
CA ILE A 161 -15.70 -2.50 10.77
C ILE A 161 -15.39 -1.26 11.58
N LEU A 162 -15.55 -0.08 10.96
CA LEU A 162 -15.16 1.20 11.57
C LEU A 162 -16.26 1.77 12.46
N PHE A 163 -17.51 1.45 12.17
CA PHE A 163 -18.64 1.97 12.92
C PHE A 163 -19.41 0.81 13.55
N LYS A 164 -19.85 1.02 14.79
CA LYS A 164 -20.77 0.11 15.47
C LYS A 164 -22.07 0.11 14.64
N ASN A 165 -22.59 -1.06 14.26
CA ASN A 165 -23.86 -1.18 13.53
C ASN A 165 -24.90 -0.28 14.21
N ARG A 166 -25.28 0.82 13.54
CA ARG A 166 -26.39 1.66 13.98
C ARG A 166 -27.65 0.92 13.55
N TYR A 167 -28.14 0.08 14.45
CA TYR A 167 -29.53 -0.39 14.43
C TYR A 167 -30.41 0.73 14.96
#